data_AF-A0A949I6R8-F1
#
_entry.id   AF-A0A949I6R8-F1
#
_cell.length_a   1.000
_cell.length_b   1.000
_cell.length_c   1.000
_cell.angle_alpha   90.00
_cell.angle_beta   90.00
_cell.angle_gamma   90.00
#
_symmetry.space_group_name_H-M   'P 1'
#
loop_
_entity.id
_entity.type
_entity.pdbx_description
1 polymer ?
#
loop_
_entity_poly.entity_id
_entity_poly.type
_entity_poly.pdbx_seq_one_letter_code
_entity_poly.pdbx_strand_id
1 'polypeptide(L)'
;MIIKEDKRKPTSITKVNRGFKPMLKLRMFSQVARQLISRQPNRVWQPEEDPPVVLHNHDMKTAIIHIAICDNHGNALYDQPLMVENQGAVIVALDSRGRIGMVRVFRPVAKHIDTFNPRAFYDQYMWEHAWDEREGMEFFGRFSWELPGGMHKDGDSSHQQTAEREATEELGVHMRWCEYLGMIIPNTTFMATPQPVYLGRVHEGRGSSPTHQDEEGIAKVGWFSRKELDMAIADGSIFDAITMAALQKFYACERAGLVRAR
;
A
#
# COMPACT_ATOMS: atom_id res chain seq x y z
N MET A 1 31.75 24.93 -0.31
CA MET A 1 31.97 24.08 -1.50
C MET A 1 30.65 24.04 -2.26
N ILE A 2 30.55 24.82 -3.34
CA ILE A 2 29.30 25.00 -4.11
C ILE A 2 29.20 23.84 -5.09
N ILE A 3 28.21 22.97 -4.91
CA ILE A 3 27.92 21.89 -5.85
C ILE A 3 27.25 22.53 -7.07
N LYS A 4 27.92 22.47 -8.22
CA LYS A 4 27.36 22.88 -9.51
C LYS A 4 26.31 21.86 -9.95
N GLU A 5 25.10 22.33 -10.26
CA GLU A 5 24.05 21.52 -10.89
C GLU A 5 24.52 21.02 -12.27
N ASP A 6 24.59 19.70 -12.43
CA ASP A 6 24.85 19.03 -13.69
C ASP A 6 23.53 18.95 -14.50
N LYS A 7 23.40 19.80 -15.52
CA LYS A 7 22.22 19.89 -16.41
C LYS A 7 22.16 18.75 -17.44
N ARG A 8 22.36 17.50 -17.04
CA ARG A 8 22.13 16.37 -17.95
C ARG A 8 20.65 16.06 -18.05
N LYS A 9 20.10 16.28 -19.25
CA LYS A 9 18.76 15.83 -19.64
C LYS A 9 18.61 14.33 -19.39
N PRO A 10 17.51 13.86 -18.78
CA PRO A 10 17.28 12.42 -18.64
C PRO A 10 17.11 11.80 -20.04
N THR A 11 17.96 10.83 -20.34
CA THR A 11 17.91 10.01 -21.55
C THR A 11 16.59 9.24 -21.61
N SER A 12 15.81 9.50 -22.66
CA SER A 12 14.56 8.82 -22.94
C SER A 12 14.79 7.35 -23.25
N ILE A 13 14.46 6.46 -22.32
CA ILE A 13 14.27 5.04 -22.58
C ILE A 13 12.77 4.77 -22.50
N THR A 14 12.10 4.73 -23.65
CA THR A 14 10.78 4.10 -23.76
C THR A 14 10.53 3.66 -25.20
N LYS A 15 10.93 2.43 -25.52
CA LYS A 15 10.18 1.64 -26.51
C LYS A 15 9.01 1.02 -25.75
N VAL A 16 7.84 1.62 -25.88
CA VAL A 16 6.60 1.16 -25.26
C VAL A 16 6.11 -0.08 -26.02
N ASN A 17 6.08 -1.20 -25.31
CA ASN A 17 5.44 -2.45 -25.75
C ASN A 17 3.95 -2.17 -25.98
N ARG A 18 3.49 -2.34 -27.23
CA ARG A 18 2.07 -2.24 -27.59
C ARG A 18 1.37 -3.54 -27.21
N GLY A 19 0.74 -3.52 -26.04
CA GLY A 19 -0.27 -4.51 -25.66
C GLY A 19 -0.33 -4.75 -24.16
N PHE A 20 -1.07 -3.91 -23.41
CA PHE A 20 -1.86 -4.39 -22.26
C PHE A 20 -2.78 -3.32 -21.61
N LYS A 21 -3.97 -3.84 -21.22
CA LYS A 21 -5.02 -3.44 -20.24
C LYS A 21 -5.57 -2.01 -20.17
N PRO A 22 -6.90 -1.85 -19.93
CA PRO A 22 -7.53 -0.55 -19.76
C PRO A 22 -6.87 0.19 -18.60
N MET A 23 -6.52 1.46 -18.80
CA MET A 23 -6.06 2.31 -17.71
C MET A 23 -7.14 2.36 -16.63
N LEU A 24 -6.81 1.96 -15.41
CA LEU A 24 -7.62 2.25 -14.23
C LEU A 24 -7.81 3.77 -14.17
N LYS A 25 -9.06 4.22 -13.97
CA LYS A 25 -9.43 5.63 -13.91
C LYS A 25 -9.97 5.94 -12.53
N LEU A 26 -9.50 7.04 -11.94
CA LEU A 26 -10.06 7.60 -10.72
C LEU A 26 -11.24 8.50 -11.05
N ARG A 27 -12.24 8.48 -10.16
CA ARG A 27 -13.48 9.26 -10.22
C ARG A 27 -13.84 9.68 -8.80
N MET A 28 -14.43 10.87 -8.67
CA MET A 28 -15.03 11.26 -7.39
C MET A 28 -16.17 10.31 -7.06
N PHE A 29 -16.35 9.94 -5.79
CA PHE A 29 -17.39 8.99 -5.40
C PHE A 29 -18.78 9.50 -5.82
N SER A 30 -19.06 10.80 -5.70
CA SER A 30 -20.31 11.45 -6.13
C SER A 30 -20.68 11.15 -7.60
N GLN A 31 -19.70 10.95 -8.47
CA GLN A 31 -19.89 10.71 -9.90
C GLN A 31 -20.30 9.26 -10.20
N VAL A 32 -19.93 8.32 -9.34
CA VAL A 32 -20.11 6.88 -9.55
C VAL A 32 -20.93 6.20 -8.44
N ALA A 33 -21.38 6.95 -7.43
CA ALA A 33 -22.03 6.44 -6.23
C ALA A 33 -23.19 5.50 -6.56
N ARG A 34 -24.11 5.92 -7.44
CA ARG A 34 -25.27 5.09 -7.84
C ARG A 34 -24.84 3.74 -8.43
N GLN A 35 -23.84 3.75 -9.29
CA GLN A 35 -23.32 2.54 -9.93
C GLN A 35 -22.62 1.64 -8.92
N LEU A 36 -21.76 2.19 -8.05
CA LEU A 36 -21.05 1.42 -7.02
C LEU A 36 -22.02 0.83 -6.00
N ILE A 37 -22.93 1.64 -5.45
CA ILE A 37 -23.95 1.20 -4.48
C ILE A 37 -24.81 0.08 -5.09
N SER A 38 -25.21 0.20 -6.37
CA SER A 38 -26.00 -0.86 -7.02
C SER A 38 -25.26 -2.20 -7.18
N ARG A 39 -23.93 -2.17 -7.28
CA ARG A 39 -23.11 -3.36 -7.53
C ARG A 39 -22.59 -3.98 -6.24
N GLN A 40 -22.25 -3.15 -5.26
CA GLN A 40 -21.60 -3.54 -4.02
C GLN A 40 -22.14 -2.67 -2.86
N PRO A 41 -23.42 -2.81 -2.50
CA PRO A 41 -24.08 -1.93 -1.53
C PRO A 41 -23.39 -1.91 -0.16
N ASN A 42 -22.77 -3.04 0.23
CA ASN A 42 -22.12 -3.20 1.54
C ASN A 42 -20.66 -2.73 1.58
N ARG A 43 -20.04 -2.40 0.44
CA ARG A 43 -18.64 -1.93 0.33
C ARG A 43 -18.50 -0.42 0.26
N VAL A 44 -19.58 0.31 0.51
CA VAL A 44 -19.61 1.77 0.43
C VAL A 44 -19.43 2.34 1.82
N TRP A 45 -18.60 3.38 1.94
CA TRP A 45 -18.43 4.13 3.17
C TRP A 45 -19.73 4.86 3.54
N GLN A 46 -20.18 4.68 4.77
CA GLN A 46 -21.39 5.31 5.30
C GLN A 46 -21.02 6.24 6.45
N PRO A 47 -21.61 7.44 6.52
CA PRO A 47 -21.54 8.25 7.72
C PRO A 47 -22.30 7.54 8.85
N GLU A 48 -21.79 7.64 10.07
CA GLU A 48 -22.49 7.19 11.27
C GLU A 48 -23.14 8.39 11.95
N GLU A 49 -24.35 8.22 12.48
CA GLU A 49 -25.09 9.31 13.13
C GLU A 49 -24.52 9.67 14.52
N ASP A 50 -23.75 8.75 15.13
CA ASP A 50 -23.24 8.87 16.49
C ASP A 50 -21.70 9.06 16.51
N PRO A 51 -21.16 10.17 17.03
CA PRO A 51 -19.72 10.34 17.20
C PRO A 51 -19.15 9.29 18.18
N PRO A 52 -17.94 8.77 17.93
CA PRO A 52 -16.86 9.42 17.19
C PRO A 52 -16.68 8.96 15.73
N VAL A 53 -17.51 8.07 15.21
CA VAL A 53 -17.29 7.49 13.87
C VAL A 53 -17.77 8.46 12.79
N VAL A 54 -16.86 8.94 11.95
CA VAL A 54 -17.17 9.86 10.85
C VAL A 54 -17.61 9.08 9.62
N LEU A 55 -16.87 8.01 9.29
CA LEU A 55 -17.16 7.13 8.17
C LEU A 55 -16.85 5.69 8.55
N HIS A 56 -17.66 4.75 8.08
CA HIS A 56 -17.48 3.32 8.33
C HIS A 56 -17.72 2.51 7.06
N ASN A 57 -16.89 1.51 6.84
CA ASN A 57 -17.08 0.47 5.84
C ASN A 57 -17.20 -0.89 6.55
N HIS A 58 -18.43 -1.41 6.65
CA HIS A 58 -18.70 -2.63 7.39
C HIS A 58 -18.07 -3.88 6.76
N ASP A 59 -18.02 -3.97 5.42
CA ASP A 59 -17.45 -5.12 4.72
C ASP A 59 -15.92 -5.18 4.91
N MET A 60 -15.26 -4.02 4.82
CA MET A 60 -13.82 -3.91 5.10
C MET A 60 -13.50 -3.84 6.60
N LYS A 61 -14.52 -3.80 7.47
CA LYS A 61 -14.42 -3.56 8.92
C LYS A 61 -13.43 -2.43 9.25
N THR A 62 -13.58 -1.32 8.54
CA THR A 62 -12.65 -0.17 8.59
C THR A 62 -13.42 1.12 8.85
N ALA A 63 -12.94 1.96 9.76
CA ALA A 63 -13.57 3.22 10.15
C ALA A 63 -12.59 4.40 10.13
N ILE A 64 -13.12 5.59 9.87
CA ILE A 64 -12.49 6.87 10.18
C ILE A 64 -13.22 7.44 11.38
N ILE A 65 -12.50 7.64 12.47
CA ILE A 65 -13.03 8.21 13.70
C ILE A 65 -12.40 9.58 13.97
N HIS A 66 -13.12 10.45 14.65
CA HIS A 66 -12.64 11.76 15.07
C HIS A 66 -12.27 11.70 16.56
N ILE A 67 -11.01 12.01 16.88
CA ILE A 67 -10.50 11.94 18.25
C ILE A 67 -9.97 13.29 18.71
N ALA A 68 -9.98 13.51 20.02
CA ALA A 68 -9.25 14.59 20.67
C ALA A 68 -8.06 14.01 21.45
N ILE A 69 -6.89 14.61 21.29
CA ILE A 69 -5.71 14.36 22.13
C ILE A 69 -5.80 15.30 23.32
N CYS A 70 -5.76 14.75 24.53
CA CYS A 70 -5.89 15.51 25.77
C CYS A 70 -4.60 15.52 26.58
N ASP A 71 -4.44 16.51 27.45
CA ASP A 71 -3.42 16.51 28.49
C ASP A 71 -3.74 15.51 29.62
N ASN A 72 -2.86 15.42 30.62
CA ASN A 72 -3.04 14.51 31.77
C ASN A 72 -4.24 14.87 32.66
N HIS A 73 -4.88 16.02 32.44
CA HIS A 73 -6.09 16.46 33.16
C HIS A 73 -7.36 16.24 32.33
N GLY A 74 -7.24 15.72 31.11
CA GLY A 74 -8.36 15.50 30.19
C GLY A 74 -8.76 16.75 29.40
N ASN A 75 -7.99 17.85 29.45
CA ASN A 75 -8.25 19.02 28.62
C ASN A 75 -7.83 18.73 27.19
N ALA A 76 -8.71 19.01 26.23
CA ALA A 76 -8.40 18.87 24.81
C ALA A 76 -7.25 19.79 24.40
N LEU A 77 -6.23 19.23 23.76
CA LEU A 77 -5.10 19.95 23.18
C LEU A 77 -5.34 20.23 21.70
N TYR A 78 -5.71 19.20 20.96
CA TYR A 78 -6.06 19.26 19.54
C TYR A 78 -6.86 18.02 19.16
N ASP A 79 -7.49 18.05 18.00
CA ASP A 79 -8.23 16.95 17.42
C ASP A 79 -7.60 16.46 16.10
N GLN A 80 -7.93 15.24 15.70
CA GLN A 80 -7.52 14.69 14.41
C GLN A 80 -8.41 13.51 14.00
N PRO A 81 -8.48 13.19 12.69
CA PRO A 81 -9.01 11.91 12.25
C PRO A 81 -8.05 10.78 12.58
N LEU A 82 -8.59 9.61 12.88
CA LEU A 82 -7.86 8.36 13.05
C LEU A 82 -8.53 7.28 12.20
N MET A 83 -7.73 6.59 11.39
CA MET A 83 -8.15 5.44 10.60
C MET A 83 -7.90 4.17 11.42
N VAL A 84 -8.98 3.40 11.59
CA VAL A 84 -8.99 2.10 12.25
C VAL A 84 -9.32 1.07 11.18
N GLU A 85 -8.34 0.24 10.84
CA GLU A 85 -8.48 -0.81 9.84
C GLU A 85 -8.66 -2.17 10.48
N ASN A 86 -9.35 -3.05 9.77
CA ASN A 86 -9.28 -4.48 10.02
C ASN A 86 -7.84 -4.95 9.82
N GLN A 87 -7.21 -5.38 10.91
CA GLN A 87 -5.79 -5.64 10.93
C GLN A 87 -5.40 -6.69 9.89
N GLY A 88 -4.59 -6.29 8.92
CA GLY A 88 -4.12 -7.15 7.84
C GLY A 88 -2.87 -7.93 8.20
N ALA A 89 -2.16 -8.35 7.16
CA ALA A 89 -0.79 -8.86 7.28
C ALA A 89 -0.02 -8.63 5.97
N VAL A 90 1.30 -8.50 6.09
CA VAL A 90 2.23 -8.33 4.96
C VAL A 90 3.28 -9.42 5.02
N ILE A 91 3.70 -9.93 3.86
CA ILE A 91 4.68 -11.02 3.78
C ILE A 91 5.86 -10.69 2.89
N VAL A 92 7.07 -10.96 3.39
CA VAL A 92 8.28 -11.05 2.59
C VAL A 92 8.42 -12.49 2.10
N ALA A 93 8.00 -12.76 0.87
CA ALA A 93 8.09 -14.11 0.29
C ALA A 93 9.42 -14.32 -0.45
N LEU A 94 10.24 -15.26 0.00
CA LEU A 94 11.53 -15.61 -0.59
C LEU A 94 11.44 -16.83 -1.51
N ASP A 95 11.99 -16.72 -2.72
CA ASP A 95 12.28 -17.88 -3.57
C ASP A 95 13.54 -18.64 -3.10
N SER A 96 13.88 -19.74 -3.79
CA SER A 96 15.09 -20.53 -3.50
C SER A 96 16.41 -19.79 -3.71
N ARG A 97 16.39 -18.68 -4.46
CA ARG A 97 17.55 -17.82 -4.72
C ARG A 97 17.61 -16.63 -3.76
N GLY A 98 16.68 -16.55 -2.79
CA GLY A 98 16.58 -15.44 -1.85
C GLY A 98 16.06 -14.15 -2.50
N ARG A 99 15.41 -14.23 -3.66
CA ARG A 99 14.71 -13.10 -4.27
C ARG A 99 13.35 -12.93 -3.61
N ILE A 100 12.90 -11.70 -3.51
CA ILE A 100 11.65 -11.31 -2.87
C ILE A 100 10.57 -11.14 -3.92
N GLY A 101 9.44 -11.81 -3.73
CA GLY A 101 8.24 -11.66 -4.56
C GLY A 101 7.54 -10.34 -4.29
N MET A 102 7.19 -9.61 -5.35
CA MET A 102 6.52 -8.31 -5.32
C MET A 102 5.38 -8.29 -6.33
N VAL A 103 4.36 -7.50 -6.04
CA VAL A 103 3.26 -7.17 -6.96
C VAL A 103 3.32 -5.71 -7.37
N ARG A 104 2.89 -5.40 -8.59
CA ARG A 104 2.83 -4.03 -9.11
C ARG A 104 1.40 -3.54 -9.07
N VAL A 105 1.09 -2.65 -8.13
CA VAL A 105 -0.28 -2.25 -7.77
C VAL A 105 -0.53 -0.80 -8.12
N PHE A 106 -1.72 -0.49 -8.61
CA PHE A 106 -2.16 0.90 -8.82
C PHE A 106 -2.60 1.53 -7.49
N ARG A 107 -2.05 2.70 -7.15
CA ARG A 107 -2.42 3.48 -5.97
C ARG A 107 -2.87 4.89 -6.35
N PRO A 108 -3.90 5.44 -5.68
CA PRO A 108 -4.42 6.78 -5.93
C PRO A 108 -3.55 7.88 -5.32
N VAL A 109 -2.25 7.86 -5.58
CA VAL A 109 -1.28 8.87 -5.11
C VAL A 109 -1.01 9.90 -6.20
N ALA A 110 -0.59 11.10 -5.81
CA ALA A 110 -0.25 12.18 -6.74
C ALA A 110 0.88 11.77 -7.70
N LYS A 111 0.73 12.12 -9.00
CA LYS A 111 1.72 11.83 -10.05
C LYS A 111 3.02 12.62 -9.91
N HIS A 112 2.95 13.82 -9.36
CA HIS A 112 4.06 14.78 -9.30
C HIS A 112 4.37 15.14 -7.84
N ILE A 113 5.12 14.27 -7.15
CA ILE A 113 5.59 14.53 -5.77
C ILE A 113 7.02 15.12 -5.77
N ASP A 114 7.67 15.17 -6.94
CA ASP A 114 9.07 15.59 -7.06
C ASP A 114 9.27 17.12 -6.86
N THR A 115 8.20 17.89 -6.70
CA THR A 115 8.26 19.31 -6.37
C THR A 115 8.38 19.48 -4.85
N PHE A 116 9.62 19.59 -4.38
CA PHE A 116 10.00 19.84 -2.97
C PHE A 116 9.58 21.22 -2.41
N ASN A 117 8.48 21.82 -2.89
CA ASN A 117 7.85 22.97 -2.28
C ASN A 117 6.54 22.54 -1.61
N PRO A 118 6.54 22.24 -0.29
CA PRO A 118 5.39 21.68 0.40
C PRO A 118 4.19 22.63 0.43
N ARG A 119 4.44 23.96 0.43
CA ARG A 119 3.36 24.95 0.41
C ARG A 119 2.75 25.10 -0.98
N ALA A 120 3.58 25.09 -2.03
CA ALA A 120 3.07 25.07 -3.40
C ALA A 120 2.32 23.77 -3.71
N PHE A 121 2.73 22.61 -3.16
CA PHE A 121 1.99 21.37 -3.35
C PHE A 121 0.54 21.49 -2.85
N TYR A 122 0.34 22.01 -1.64
CA TYR A 122 -1.00 22.19 -1.09
C TYR A 122 -1.78 23.29 -1.83
N ASP A 123 -1.20 24.49 -1.91
CA ASP A 123 -1.90 25.68 -2.42
C ASP A 123 -2.18 25.58 -3.94
N GLN A 124 -1.22 25.07 -4.73
CA GLN A 124 -1.30 25.05 -6.20
C GLN A 124 -1.90 23.76 -6.76
N TYR A 125 -1.71 22.61 -6.09
CA TYR A 125 -2.13 21.32 -6.64
C TYR A 125 -3.31 20.71 -5.89
N MET A 126 -3.28 20.65 -4.56
CA MET A 126 -4.37 20.04 -3.80
C MET A 126 -5.61 20.93 -3.72
N TRP A 127 -5.45 22.22 -3.41
CA TRP A 127 -6.60 23.11 -3.22
C TRP A 127 -7.32 23.45 -4.52
N GLU A 128 -6.57 23.79 -5.58
CA GLU A 128 -7.15 24.21 -6.86
C GLU A 128 -7.64 23.04 -7.72
N HIS A 129 -6.95 21.88 -7.68
CA HIS A 129 -7.23 20.80 -8.63
C HIS A 129 -7.93 19.59 -8.00
N ALA A 130 -7.70 19.23 -6.73
CA ALA A 130 -8.25 17.99 -6.18
C ALA A 130 -9.78 17.97 -6.09
N TRP A 131 -10.41 19.15 -6.08
CA TRP A 131 -11.86 19.32 -6.02
C TRP A 131 -12.51 19.63 -7.37
N ASP A 132 -11.74 19.80 -8.44
CA ASP A 132 -12.32 19.94 -9.78
C ASP A 132 -12.84 18.58 -10.25
N GLU A 133 -14.17 18.46 -10.30
CA GLU A 133 -14.85 17.24 -10.74
C GLU A 133 -14.52 16.83 -12.18
N ARG A 134 -14.01 17.72 -13.03
CA ARG A 134 -13.71 17.45 -14.44
C ARG A 134 -12.30 16.92 -14.67
N GLU A 135 -11.30 17.45 -13.94
CA GLU A 135 -9.88 17.20 -14.23
C GLU A 135 -9.07 16.73 -13.01
N GLY A 136 -9.55 16.93 -11.78
CA GLY A 136 -8.78 16.69 -10.55
C GLY A 136 -8.28 15.26 -10.36
N MET A 137 -9.07 14.28 -10.80
CA MET A 137 -8.72 12.87 -10.67
C MET A 137 -7.62 12.43 -11.64
N GLU A 138 -7.31 13.21 -12.68
CA GLU A 138 -6.20 12.92 -13.59
C GLU A 138 -4.82 13.18 -12.95
N PHE A 139 -4.78 13.97 -11.88
CA PHE A 139 -3.55 14.24 -11.11
C PHE A 139 -3.08 13.02 -10.30
N PHE A 140 -3.98 12.10 -9.98
CA PHE A 140 -3.72 10.93 -9.16
C PHE A 140 -3.51 9.67 -10.01
N GLY A 141 -2.90 8.65 -9.40
CA GLY A 141 -2.75 7.32 -9.98
C GLY A 141 -1.32 7.05 -10.42
N ARG A 142 -0.64 6.18 -9.66
CA ARG A 142 0.69 5.65 -9.97
C ARG A 142 0.72 4.16 -9.67
N PHE A 143 1.63 3.45 -10.33
CA PHE A 143 1.93 2.08 -9.98
C PHE A 143 3.12 2.03 -9.02
N SER A 144 2.99 1.33 -7.90
CA SER A 144 4.10 0.96 -7.01
C SER A 144 4.37 -0.53 -7.14
N TRP A 145 5.62 -0.95 -6.97
CA TRP A 145 5.91 -2.31 -6.53
C TRP A 145 5.69 -2.39 -5.02
N GLU A 146 5.00 -3.44 -4.57
CA GLU A 146 4.58 -3.64 -3.19
C GLU A 146 4.80 -5.10 -2.79
N LEU A 147 5.06 -5.33 -1.50
CA LEU A 147 5.02 -6.67 -0.93
C LEU A 147 3.57 -7.16 -0.89
N PRO A 148 3.33 -8.48 -1.02
CA PRO A 148 1.98 -8.98 -0.87
C PRO A 148 1.43 -8.74 0.52
N GLY A 149 0.16 -8.35 0.57
CA GLY A 149 -0.51 -8.10 1.83
C GLY A 149 -1.90 -7.53 1.67
N GLY A 150 -2.72 -7.73 2.70
CA GLY A 150 -4.12 -7.39 2.66
C GLY A 150 -4.78 -7.57 4.01
N MET A 151 -6.05 -7.17 4.08
CA MET A 151 -6.84 -7.23 5.30
C MET A 151 -7.21 -8.67 5.65
N HIS A 152 -7.40 -8.92 6.94
CA HIS A 152 -7.92 -10.20 7.42
C HIS A 152 -9.32 -10.47 6.87
N LYS A 153 -9.53 -11.64 6.23
CA LYS A 153 -10.84 -12.04 5.67
C LYS A 153 -11.55 -13.02 6.62
N ASP A 154 -12.87 -13.06 6.57
CA ASP A 154 -13.66 -14.04 7.31
C ASP A 154 -13.27 -15.47 6.87
N GLY A 155 -12.69 -16.24 7.80
CA GLY A 155 -12.15 -17.58 7.54
C GLY A 155 -10.62 -17.68 7.71
N ASP A 156 -9.91 -16.56 7.76
CA ASP A 156 -8.54 -16.53 8.25
C ASP A 156 -8.56 -16.80 9.77
N SER A 157 -7.80 -17.78 10.25
CA SER A 157 -7.69 -18.14 11.67
C SER A 157 -6.60 -17.35 12.40
N SER A 158 -5.71 -16.67 11.66
CA SER A 158 -4.61 -15.87 12.18
C SER A 158 -4.06 -14.90 11.14
N HIS A 159 -3.29 -13.89 11.57
CA HIS A 159 -2.56 -13.00 10.65
C HIS A 159 -1.54 -13.74 9.79
N GLN A 160 -0.97 -14.86 10.27
CA GLN A 160 -0.08 -15.69 9.46
C GLN A 160 -0.84 -16.29 8.27
N GLN A 161 -2.05 -16.79 8.51
CA GLN A 161 -2.88 -17.33 7.44
C GLN A 161 -3.29 -16.24 6.45
N THR A 162 -3.62 -15.04 6.92
CA THR A 162 -3.83 -13.87 6.06
C THR A 162 -2.60 -13.63 5.17
N ALA A 163 -1.40 -13.58 5.75
CA ALA A 163 -0.16 -13.35 5.01
C ALA A 163 0.11 -14.44 3.94
N GLU A 164 -0.10 -15.71 4.28
CA GLU A 164 0.06 -16.85 3.36
C GLU A 164 -1.00 -16.86 2.25
N ARG A 165 -2.25 -16.48 2.57
CA ARG A 165 -3.35 -16.33 1.61
C ARG A 165 -3.05 -15.23 0.61
N GLU A 166 -2.64 -14.05 1.07
CA GLU A 166 -2.29 -12.92 0.19
C GLU A 166 -1.10 -13.28 -0.72
N ALA A 167 -0.08 -13.98 -0.22
CA ALA A 167 0.98 -14.50 -1.09
C ALA A 167 0.44 -15.46 -2.16
N THR A 168 -0.54 -16.30 -1.82
CA THR A 168 -1.16 -17.23 -2.77
C THR A 168 -1.99 -16.49 -3.81
N GLU A 169 -2.83 -15.57 -3.38
CA GLU A 169 -3.73 -14.78 -4.24
C GLU A 169 -2.93 -13.87 -5.17
N GLU A 170 -2.00 -13.09 -4.63
CA GLU A 170 -1.33 -12.04 -5.40
C GLU A 170 -0.08 -12.49 -6.17
N LEU A 171 0.71 -13.43 -5.62
CA LEU A 171 1.92 -13.95 -6.28
C LEU A 171 1.71 -15.31 -6.96
N GLY A 172 0.64 -16.04 -6.64
CA GLY A 172 0.42 -17.38 -7.16
C GLY A 172 1.36 -18.43 -6.56
N VAL A 173 1.70 -18.30 -5.27
CA VAL A 173 2.67 -19.20 -4.60
C VAL A 173 2.16 -19.76 -3.29
N HIS A 174 2.60 -20.96 -2.94
CA HIS A 174 2.39 -21.51 -1.59
C HIS A 174 3.64 -21.36 -0.73
N MET A 175 3.45 -20.99 0.54
CA MET A 175 4.55 -20.94 1.51
C MET A 175 4.91 -22.35 1.98
N ARG A 176 6.22 -22.65 1.99
CA ARG A 176 6.82 -23.80 2.65
C ARG A 176 6.89 -23.62 4.16
N TRP A 177 7.20 -22.40 4.57
CA TRP A 177 7.16 -21.97 5.96
C TRP A 177 6.91 -20.47 6.00
N CYS A 178 6.40 -20.01 7.14
CA CYS A 178 6.12 -18.62 7.43
C CYS A 178 6.45 -18.35 8.90
N GLU A 179 7.15 -17.25 9.18
CA GLU A 179 7.50 -16.83 10.54
C GLU A 179 7.22 -15.34 10.75
N TYR A 180 6.85 -14.98 11.97
CA TYR A 180 6.53 -13.60 12.32
C TYR A 180 7.81 -12.78 12.58
N LEU A 181 7.93 -11.64 11.90
CA LEU A 181 9.07 -10.72 12.05
C LEU A 181 8.82 -9.57 13.03
N GLY A 182 7.56 -9.22 13.28
CA GLY A 182 7.17 -8.08 14.12
C GLY A 182 6.07 -7.23 13.49
N MET A 183 5.74 -6.12 14.16
CA MET A 183 4.78 -5.13 13.67
C MET A 183 5.47 -3.92 13.03
N ILE A 184 4.75 -3.26 12.13
CA ILE A 184 5.04 -1.90 11.64
C ILE A 184 3.78 -1.02 11.76
N ILE A 185 3.96 0.30 11.86
CA ILE A 185 2.87 1.28 11.72
C ILE A 185 3.37 2.32 10.70
N PRO A 186 2.85 2.32 9.46
CA PRO A 186 3.40 3.15 8.38
C PRO A 186 3.16 4.65 8.60
N ASN A 187 2.09 5.02 9.30
CA ASN A 187 1.80 6.40 9.67
C ASN A 187 1.15 6.47 11.06
N THR A 188 1.96 6.72 12.09
CA THR A 188 1.50 6.77 13.49
C THR A 188 0.60 7.95 13.82
N THR A 189 0.51 8.95 12.93
CA THR A 189 -0.38 10.11 13.12
C THR A 189 -1.82 9.74 12.84
N PHE A 190 -2.06 9.00 11.76
CA PHE A 190 -3.42 8.74 11.26
C PHE A 190 -3.84 7.27 11.32
N MET A 191 -2.94 6.31 11.53
CA MET A 191 -3.29 4.90 11.57
C MET A 191 -3.14 4.34 12.99
N ALA A 192 -4.24 3.79 13.51
CA ALA A 192 -4.26 3.13 14.82
C ALA A 192 -3.75 1.68 14.76
N THR A 193 -3.93 1.03 13.61
CA THR A 193 -3.76 -0.42 13.47
C THR A 193 -2.33 -0.77 13.05
N PRO A 194 -1.55 -1.49 13.88
CA PRO A 194 -0.26 -2.02 13.46
C PRO A 194 -0.42 -3.16 12.45
N GLN A 195 0.49 -3.27 11.50
CA GLN A 195 0.49 -4.33 10.49
C GLN A 195 1.57 -5.38 10.84
N PRO A 196 1.20 -6.65 11.03
CA PRO A 196 2.14 -7.73 11.24
C PRO A 196 2.90 -8.04 9.95
N VAL A 197 4.21 -8.19 10.08
CA VAL A 197 5.12 -8.56 9.01
C VAL A 197 5.55 -10.00 9.22
N TYR A 198 5.42 -10.78 8.16
CA TYR A 198 5.86 -12.17 8.10
C TYR A 198 7.00 -12.34 7.10
N LEU A 199 7.84 -13.33 7.33
CA LEU A 199 8.82 -13.84 6.38
C LEU A 199 8.39 -15.24 5.98
N GLY A 200 8.34 -15.51 4.68
CA GLY A 200 8.00 -16.82 4.18
C GLY A 200 9.00 -17.30 3.13
N ARG A 201 9.15 -18.62 3.02
CA ARG A 201 9.86 -19.24 1.89
C ARG A 201 8.88 -19.97 1.02
N VAL A 202 8.99 -19.80 -0.28
CA VAL A 202 8.07 -20.40 -1.27
C VAL A 202 8.36 -21.89 -1.48
N HIS A 203 7.32 -22.68 -1.68
CA HIS A 203 7.42 -24.03 -2.25
C HIS A 203 7.69 -23.96 -3.76
N GLU A 204 8.87 -24.43 -4.20
CA GLU A 204 9.16 -24.54 -5.63
C GLU A 204 8.21 -25.53 -6.32
N GLY A 205 7.72 -25.17 -7.50
CA GLY A 205 6.87 -26.03 -8.33
C GLY A 205 5.42 -26.20 -7.84
N ARG A 206 5.05 -25.60 -6.71
CA ARG A 206 3.65 -25.53 -6.22
C ARG A 206 3.12 -24.10 -6.31
N GLY A 207 3.10 -23.58 -7.54
CA GLY A 207 2.48 -22.28 -7.84
C GLY A 207 1.10 -22.47 -8.46
N SER A 208 0.22 -21.52 -8.20
CA SER A 208 -1.02 -21.29 -8.94
C SER A 208 -0.86 -20.04 -9.80
N SER A 209 -1.81 -19.79 -10.71
CA SER A 209 -1.92 -18.46 -11.29
C SER A 209 -2.40 -17.49 -10.22
N PRO A 210 -1.86 -16.25 -10.14
CA PRO A 210 -2.41 -15.23 -9.27
C PRO A 210 -3.91 -15.01 -9.55
N THR A 211 -4.68 -14.85 -8.49
CA THR A 211 -6.12 -14.57 -8.52
C THR A 211 -6.37 -13.10 -8.20
N HIS A 212 -7.58 -12.58 -8.44
CA HIS A 212 -8.01 -11.21 -8.07
C HIS A 212 -7.22 -10.01 -8.64
N GLN A 213 -6.31 -10.23 -9.60
CA GLN A 213 -5.46 -9.17 -10.16
C GLN A 213 -6.21 -7.91 -10.65
N ASP A 214 -7.39 -8.08 -11.24
CA ASP A 214 -8.17 -6.96 -11.77
C ASP A 214 -8.94 -6.19 -10.68
N GLU A 215 -9.34 -6.85 -9.58
CA GLU A 215 -10.06 -6.23 -8.47
C GLU A 215 -9.13 -5.39 -7.59
N GLU A 216 -7.91 -5.88 -7.37
CA GLU A 216 -6.90 -5.23 -6.52
C GLU A 216 -5.97 -4.29 -7.31
N GLY A 217 -6.17 -4.17 -8.62
CA GLY A 217 -5.37 -3.31 -9.48
C GLY A 217 -3.93 -3.78 -9.66
N ILE A 218 -3.68 -5.09 -9.52
CA ILE A 218 -2.39 -5.72 -9.73
C ILE A 218 -2.13 -5.86 -11.24
N ALA A 219 -1.14 -5.12 -11.71
CA ALA A 219 -0.73 -5.14 -13.11
C ALA A 219 0.33 -6.21 -13.42
N LYS A 220 1.16 -6.59 -12.44
CA LYS A 220 2.30 -7.49 -12.67
C LYS A 220 2.79 -8.15 -11.37
N VAL A 221 3.38 -9.34 -11.49
CA VAL A 221 4.18 -10.01 -10.44
C VAL A 221 5.66 -10.01 -10.84
N GLY A 222 6.57 -9.86 -9.89
CA GLY A 222 8.01 -9.85 -10.11
C GLY A 222 8.82 -10.39 -8.93
N TRP A 223 10.04 -10.83 -9.20
CA TRP A 223 10.98 -11.36 -8.20
C TRP A 223 12.26 -10.54 -8.22
N PHE A 224 12.63 -9.98 -7.07
CA PHE A 224 13.69 -8.97 -6.97
C PHE A 224 14.78 -9.41 -6.01
N SER A 225 16.03 -9.24 -6.42
CA SER A 225 17.15 -9.24 -5.48
C SER A 225 17.09 -7.99 -4.59
N ARG A 226 17.77 -8.04 -3.45
CA ARG A 226 17.93 -6.87 -2.55
C ARG A 226 18.42 -5.63 -3.28
N LYS A 227 19.44 -5.77 -4.13
CA LYS A 227 19.98 -4.63 -4.90
C LYS A 227 18.93 -4.02 -5.83
N GLU A 228 18.10 -4.84 -6.47
CA GLU A 228 17.02 -4.35 -7.32
C GLU A 228 15.94 -3.63 -6.52
N LEU A 229 15.62 -4.10 -5.32
CA LEU A 229 14.71 -3.40 -4.41
C LEU A 229 15.27 -2.06 -3.94
N ASP A 230 16.55 -2.01 -3.56
CA ASP A 230 17.21 -0.75 -3.16
C ASP A 230 17.17 0.28 -4.30
N MET A 231 17.40 -0.16 -5.55
CA MET A 231 17.27 0.70 -6.73
C MET A 231 15.82 1.15 -6.97
N ALA A 232 14.85 0.25 -6.84
CA ALA A 232 13.44 0.55 -7.03
C ALA A 232 12.87 1.50 -5.96
N ILE A 233 13.38 1.45 -4.73
CA ILE A 233 13.09 2.45 -3.69
C ILE A 233 13.71 3.79 -4.08
N ALA A 234 14.99 3.78 -4.47
CA ALA A 234 15.72 5.01 -4.80
C ALA A 234 15.14 5.74 -6.02
N ASP A 235 14.62 5.02 -7.02
CA ASP A 235 14.02 5.60 -8.21
C ASP A 235 12.50 5.89 -8.08
N GLY A 236 11.89 5.58 -6.93
CA GLY A 236 10.48 5.82 -6.66
C GLY A 236 9.51 4.84 -7.34
N SER A 237 10.00 3.72 -7.86
CA SER A 237 9.17 2.59 -8.29
C SER A 237 8.54 1.82 -7.13
N ILE A 238 9.13 1.91 -5.94
CA ILE A 238 8.54 1.53 -4.64
C ILE A 238 8.38 2.81 -3.84
N PHE A 239 7.13 3.20 -3.55
CA PHE A 239 6.83 4.35 -2.70
C PHE A 239 5.85 4.03 -1.57
N ASP A 240 5.30 2.81 -1.54
CA ASP A 240 4.40 2.36 -0.48
C ASP A 240 5.15 2.23 0.85
N ALA A 241 4.64 2.92 1.88
CA ALA A 241 5.28 3.00 3.19
C ALA A 241 5.26 1.67 3.94
N ILE A 242 4.20 0.88 3.78
CA ILE A 242 4.07 -0.45 4.40
C ILE A 242 5.17 -1.36 3.85
N THR A 243 5.30 -1.42 2.53
CA THR A 243 6.33 -2.18 1.82
C THR A 243 7.73 -1.80 2.27
N MET A 244 8.06 -0.50 2.27
CA MET A 244 9.39 -0.02 2.67
C MET A 244 9.70 -0.36 4.14
N ALA A 245 8.74 -0.18 5.04
CA ALA A 245 8.90 -0.50 6.46
C ALA A 245 9.06 -2.01 6.69
N ALA A 246 8.30 -2.85 6.00
CA ALA A 246 8.41 -4.31 6.09
C ALA A 246 9.74 -4.85 5.53
N LEU A 247 10.21 -4.33 4.39
CA LEU A 247 11.54 -4.64 3.86
C LEU A 247 12.64 -4.24 4.85
N GLN A 248 12.56 -3.04 5.42
CA GLN A 248 13.54 -2.58 6.40
C GLN A 248 13.49 -3.42 7.69
N LYS A 249 12.31 -3.83 8.13
CA LYS A 249 12.12 -4.75 9.27
C LYS A 249 12.82 -6.08 9.00
N PHE A 250 12.58 -6.69 7.84
CA PHE A 250 13.26 -7.92 7.42
C PHE A 250 14.78 -7.77 7.41
N TYR A 251 15.31 -6.73 6.75
CA TYR A 251 16.76 -6.51 6.69
C TYR A 251 17.38 -6.21 8.06
N ALA A 252 16.65 -5.57 8.98
CA ALA A 252 17.10 -5.37 10.33
C ALA A 252 17.19 -6.69 11.11
N CYS A 253 16.16 -7.54 11.02
CA CYS A 253 16.17 -8.87 11.63
C CYS A 253 17.30 -9.76 11.05
N GLU A 254 17.52 -9.71 9.73
CA GLU A 254 18.61 -10.44 9.08
C GLU A 254 19.99 -9.97 9.59
N ARG A 255 20.25 -8.66 9.62
CA ARG A 255 21.51 -8.10 10.14
C ARG A 255 21.75 -8.45 11.60
N ALA A 256 20.69 -8.52 12.40
CA ALA A 256 20.75 -8.91 13.80
C ALA A 256 20.92 -10.43 14.00
N GLY A 257 20.88 -11.23 12.93
CA GLY A 257 20.97 -12.69 12.99
C GLY A 257 19.71 -13.36 13.55
N LEU A 258 18.59 -12.64 13.65
CA LEU A 258 17.31 -13.14 14.15
C LEU A 258 16.59 -14.02 13.13
N VAL A 259 16.86 -13.80 11.84
CA VAL A 259 16.37 -14.62 10.74
C VAL A 259 17.50 -14.94 9.77
N ARG A 260 17.35 -16.03 9.02
CA ARG A 260 18.31 -16.40 7.96
C ARG A 260 17.58 -16.46 6.62
N ALA A 261 18.01 -15.65 5.66
CA ALA A 261 17.53 -15.73 4.28
C ALA A 261 18.00 -17.00 3.52
N ARG A 262 18.62 -17.98 4.20
CA ARG A 262 19.26 -19.15 3.61
C ARG A 262 18.28 -20.28 3.30
#